data_AF-A0AA39XXW1-F1
#
_entry.id   AF-A0AA39XXW1-F1
#
_cell.length_a   1.000
_cell.length_b   1.000
_cell.length_c   1.000
_cell.angle_alpha   90.00
_cell.angle_beta   90.00
_cell.angle_gamma   90.00
#
_symmetry.space_group_name_H-M   'P 1'
#
loop_
_entity.id
_entity.type
_entity.pdbx_description
1 polymer ?
#
loop_
_entity_poly.entity_id
_entity_poly.type
_entity_poly.pdbx_seq_one_letter_code
_entity_poly.pdbx_strand_id
1 'polypeptide(L)'
;MAADHVLALEIPLFRSVATEEEGGGAYLNEANVDYEEGRWQGEFYGAENYKRLLGVKAKWDPGHVFYATTGVGSEGWVVQGGDKGGSEESGWEGYLIFNTIHATKLAVVVDA
;
A
#
# COMPACT_ATOMS: atom_id res chain seq x y z
N MET A 1 -6.45 18.35 10.75
CA MET A 1 -5.87 18.53 12.11
C MET A 1 -6.08 17.33 13.03
N ALA A 2 -6.40 16.12 12.50
CA ALA A 2 -6.35 14.87 13.28
C ALA A 2 -5.49 13.81 12.57
N ALA A 3 -5.52 13.78 11.23
CA ALA A 3 -4.63 12.94 10.41
C ALA A 3 -3.13 13.27 10.61
N ASP A 4 -2.79 14.52 10.93
CA ASP A 4 -1.43 14.96 11.24
C ASP A 4 -0.91 14.37 12.55
N HIS A 5 -1.73 14.21 13.59
CA HIS A 5 -1.30 13.59 14.85
C HIS A 5 -1.02 12.09 14.70
N VAL A 6 -1.96 11.36 14.10
CA VAL A 6 -1.83 9.90 13.93
C VAL A 6 -0.60 9.56 13.09
N LEU A 7 -0.46 10.21 11.92
CA LEU A 7 0.66 9.95 11.02
C LEU A 7 1.99 10.44 11.59
N ALA A 8 2.03 11.59 12.27
CA ALA A 8 3.29 12.15 12.76
C ALA A 8 3.77 11.58 14.10
N LEU A 9 2.89 11.03 14.93
CA LEU A 9 3.23 10.62 16.30
C LEU A 9 2.85 9.16 16.60
N GLU A 10 1.63 8.74 16.29
CA GLU A 10 1.14 7.42 16.70
C GLU A 10 1.75 6.29 15.87
N ILE A 11 1.76 6.40 14.53
CA ILE A 11 2.35 5.34 13.71
C ILE A 11 3.87 5.17 13.98
N PRO A 12 4.68 6.25 14.09
CA PRO A 12 6.07 6.10 14.54
C PRO A 12 6.20 5.41 15.90
N LEU A 13 5.32 5.72 16.85
CA LEU A 13 5.32 5.08 18.16
C LEU A 13 5.01 3.58 18.06
N PHE A 14 3.97 3.19 17.30
CA PHE A 14 3.63 1.78 17.11
C PHE A 14 4.80 1.00 16.47
N ARG A 15 5.43 1.55 15.44
CA ARG A 15 6.63 0.95 14.84
C ARG A 15 7.80 0.83 15.81
N SER A 16 7.95 1.76 16.76
CA SER A 16 9.03 1.72 17.74
C SER A 16 8.88 0.62 18.78
N VAL A 17 7.65 0.14 19.02
CA VAL A 17 7.36 -0.91 20.02
C VAL A 17 7.00 -2.26 19.41
N ALA A 18 6.72 -2.31 18.10
CA ALA A 18 6.44 -3.52 17.34
C ALA A 18 7.15 -3.42 15.98
N THR A 19 8.44 -3.75 15.95
CA THR A 19 9.25 -3.65 14.73
C THR A 19 8.95 -4.78 13.76
N GLU A 20 9.29 -4.62 12.48
CA GLU A 20 9.13 -5.67 11.46
C GLU A 20 9.91 -6.94 11.86
N GLU A 21 11.11 -6.79 12.42
CA GLU A 21 11.95 -7.92 12.85
C GLU A 21 11.31 -8.74 13.98
N GLU A 22 10.45 -8.11 14.80
CA GLU A 22 9.70 -8.75 15.87
C GLU A 22 8.31 -9.25 15.41
N GLY A 23 8.02 -9.15 14.11
CA GLY A 23 6.76 -9.57 13.51
C GLY A 23 5.66 -8.50 13.54
N GLY A 24 6.01 -7.25 13.82
CA GLY A 24 5.15 -6.08 13.65
C GLY A 24 4.91 -5.74 12.18
N GLY A 25 3.93 -4.86 11.94
CA GLY A 25 3.56 -4.38 10.62
C GLY A 25 2.23 -3.64 10.64
N ALA A 26 1.70 -3.36 9.45
CA ALA A 26 0.46 -2.64 9.24
C ALA A 26 -0.57 -3.50 8.48
N TYR A 27 -1.83 -3.36 8.86
CA TYR A 27 -2.91 -4.06 8.17
C TYR A 27 -3.28 -3.33 6.87
N LEU A 28 -2.91 -3.93 5.73
CA LEU A 28 -3.05 -3.35 4.38
C LEU A 28 -4.45 -2.83 4.01
N ASN A 29 -5.52 -3.35 4.62
CA ASN A 29 -6.91 -2.93 4.33
C ASN A 29 -7.33 -1.68 5.13
N GLU A 30 -6.48 -1.15 6.00
CA GLU A 30 -6.78 0.02 6.83
C GLU A 30 -5.58 0.98 6.92
N ALA A 31 -4.52 0.71 6.16
CA ALA A 31 -3.30 1.50 6.16
C ALA A 31 -3.45 2.79 5.33
N ASN A 32 -2.60 3.79 5.61
CA ASN A 32 -2.47 4.98 4.78
C ASN A 32 -1.34 4.77 3.77
N VAL A 33 -1.68 4.66 2.48
CA VAL A 33 -0.73 4.38 1.40
C VAL A 33 0.36 5.46 1.28
N ASP A 34 0.01 6.74 1.45
CA ASP A 34 0.98 7.84 1.30
C ASP A 34 2.04 7.81 2.41
N TYR A 35 1.65 7.38 3.61
CA TYR A 35 2.56 7.28 4.75
C TYR A 35 3.49 6.05 4.69
N GLU A 36 3.07 5.01 3.98
CA GLU A 36 3.81 3.75 3.80
C GLU A 36 4.70 3.74 2.55
N GLU A 37 4.82 4.87 1.84
CA GLU A 37 5.66 5.00 0.64
C GLU A 37 7.10 4.55 0.93
N GLY A 38 7.57 3.57 0.15
CA GLY A 38 8.90 2.97 0.28
C GLY A 38 9.07 1.87 1.34
N ARG A 39 8.05 1.58 2.16
CA ARG A 39 8.10 0.50 3.18
C ARG A 39 6.95 -0.51 3.14
N TRP A 40 5.89 -0.21 2.39
CA TRP A 40 4.67 -1.02 2.33
C TRP A 40 4.89 -2.52 2.06
N GLN A 41 5.92 -2.93 1.31
CA GLN A 41 6.18 -4.37 1.09
C GLN A 41 6.44 -5.12 2.41
N GLY A 42 7.31 -4.55 3.25
CA GLY A 42 7.64 -5.11 4.56
C GLY A 42 6.49 -4.95 5.55
N GLU A 43 5.93 -3.75 5.62
CA GLU A 43 4.87 -3.41 6.58
C GLU A 43 3.58 -4.22 6.36
N PHE A 44 3.19 -4.48 5.11
CA PHE A 44 1.92 -5.17 4.81
C PHE A 44 2.04 -6.67 4.65
N TYR A 45 3.18 -7.14 4.15
CA TYR A 45 3.36 -8.54 3.78
C TYR A 45 4.48 -9.20 4.59
N GLY A 46 5.47 -8.44 5.06
CA GLY A 46 6.74 -8.93 5.59
C GLY A 46 7.69 -9.39 4.48
N ALA A 47 9.00 -9.15 4.63
CA ALA A 47 10.00 -9.41 3.58
C ALA A 47 9.95 -10.84 2.98
N GLU A 48 9.87 -11.87 3.82
CA GLU A 48 9.89 -13.28 3.37
C GLU A 48 8.62 -13.67 2.60
N ASN A 49 7.46 -13.23 3.10
CA ASN A 49 6.18 -13.49 2.46
C ASN A 49 6.04 -12.70 1.17
N TYR A 50 6.50 -11.44 1.16
CA TYR A 50 6.48 -10.61 -0.04
C TYR A 50 7.21 -11.29 -1.20
N LYS A 51 8.43 -11.78 -0.95
CA LYS A 51 9.22 -12.53 -1.94
C LYS A 51 8.48 -13.77 -2.46
N ARG A 52 7.82 -14.53 -1.57
CA ARG A 52 7.04 -15.72 -1.96
C ARG A 52 5.81 -15.34 -2.80
N LEU A 53 5.07 -14.32 -2.37
CA LEU A 53 3.87 -13.82 -3.05
C LEU A 53 4.22 -13.25 -4.42
N LEU A 54 5.35 -12.54 -4.56
CA LEU A 54 5.85 -12.05 -5.84
C LEU A 54 6.10 -13.19 -6.83
N GLY A 55 6.66 -14.32 -6.36
CA GLY A 55 6.80 -15.52 -7.18
C GLY A 55 5.46 -16.12 -7.62
N VAL A 56 4.44 -16.11 -6.74
CA VAL A 56 3.08 -16.53 -7.09
C VAL A 56 2.46 -15.58 -8.12
N LYS A 57 2.59 -14.27 -7.93
CA LYS A 57 2.12 -13.24 -8.86
C LYS A 57 2.74 -13.43 -10.24
N ALA A 58 4.06 -13.58 -10.33
CA ALA A 58 4.76 -13.80 -11.59
C ALA A 58 4.31 -15.08 -12.32
N LYS A 59 3.96 -16.13 -11.57
CA LYS A 59 3.45 -17.39 -12.15
C LYS A 59 2.06 -17.24 -12.75
N TRP A 60 1.16 -16.52 -12.09
CA TRP A 60 -0.26 -16.48 -12.44
C TRP A 60 -0.68 -15.23 -13.22
N ASP A 61 0.08 -14.15 -13.09
CA ASP A 61 -0.13 -12.90 -13.83
C ASP A 61 1.21 -12.35 -14.36
N PRO A 62 1.89 -13.09 -15.27
CA PRO A 62 3.16 -12.67 -15.85
C PRO A 62 3.04 -11.40 -16.71
N GLY A 63 1.83 -11.06 -17.15
CA GLY A 63 1.54 -9.84 -17.90
C GLY A 63 1.19 -8.63 -17.02
N HIS A 64 1.20 -8.80 -15.69
CA HIS A 64 0.83 -7.77 -14.73
C HIS A 64 -0.53 -7.10 -15.02
N VAL A 65 -1.51 -7.89 -15.49
CA VAL A 65 -2.85 -7.41 -15.85
C VAL A 65 -3.61 -6.88 -14.62
N PHE A 66 -3.38 -7.48 -13.46
CA PHE A 66 -4.04 -7.05 -12.22
C PHE A 66 -3.15 -6.09 -11.43
N TYR A 67 -3.48 -4.81 -11.45
CA TYR A 67 -2.84 -3.77 -10.65
C TYR A 67 -3.69 -3.40 -9.43
N ALA A 68 -3.03 -3.11 -8.31
CA ALA A 68 -3.60 -2.44 -7.15
C ALA A 68 -2.47 -1.65 -6.46
N THR A 69 -2.75 -0.44 -5.99
CA THR A 69 -1.73 0.34 -5.25
C THR A 69 -1.29 -0.41 -4.01
N THR A 70 0.03 -0.51 -3.77
CA THR A 70 0.64 -1.34 -2.71
C THR A 70 0.32 -2.83 -2.79
N GLY A 71 -0.25 -3.30 -3.91
CA GLY A 71 -0.40 -4.72 -4.18
C GLY A 71 0.94 -5.36 -4.51
N VAL A 72 1.05 -6.68 -4.30
CA VAL A 72 2.26 -7.45 -4.66
C VAL A 72 2.60 -7.26 -6.14
N GLY A 73 3.82 -6.78 -6.43
CA GLY A 73 4.30 -6.52 -7.78
C GLY A 73 3.85 -5.17 -8.38
N SER A 74 3.22 -4.30 -7.59
CA SER A 74 2.78 -2.96 -8.02
C SER A 74 3.93 -1.97 -8.19
N GLU A 75 5.10 -2.23 -7.60
CA GLU A 75 6.33 -1.44 -7.73
C GLU A 75 6.89 -1.40 -9.16
N GLY A 76 6.46 -2.32 -10.03
CA GLY A 76 6.80 -2.28 -11.45
C GLY A 76 6.05 -1.19 -12.23
N TRP A 77 5.13 -0.48 -11.59
CA TRP A 77 4.23 0.47 -12.22
C TRP A 77 4.16 1.79 -11.46
N VAL A 78 4.01 2.89 -12.19
CA VAL A 78 3.74 4.23 -11.66
C VAL A 78 2.36 4.68 -12.11
N VAL A 79 1.55 5.17 -11.16
CA VAL A 79 0.25 5.79 -11.44
C VAL A 79 0.47 7.17 -12.09
N GLN A 80 -0.05 7.35 -13.31
CA GLN A 80 -0.09 8.64 -14.00
C GLN A 80 -1.49 9.24 -13.92
N GLY A 81 -1.64 10.26 -13.06
CA GLY A 81 -2.90 10.98 -12.88
C GLY A 81 -3.95 10.19 -12.08
N GLY A 82 -4.63 10.88 -11.16
CA GLY A 82 -5.60 10.30 -10.23
C GLY A 82 -5.02 9.91 -8.88
N ASP A 83 -5.91 9.75 -7.89
CA ASP A 83 -5.58 9.35 -6.53
C ASP A 83 -4.84 8.01 -6.52
N LYS A 84 -3.68 7.95 -5.86
CA LYS A 84 -2.97 6.69 -5.57
C LYS A 84 -3.73 5.79 -4.57
N GLY A 85 -4.96 6.14 -4.21
CA GLY A 85 -5.62 5.65 -2.99
C GLY A 85 -5.20 6.43 -1.75
N GLY A 86 -4.28 7.38 -1.89
CA GLY A 86 -4.05 8.48 -0.97
C GLY A 86 -5.03 9.60 -1.24
N SER A 87 -5.62 10.17 -0.20
CA SER A 87 -6.65 11.21 -0.30
C SER A 87 -6.10 12.47 -1.00
N GLU A 88 -6.56 12.80 -2.20
CA GLU A 88 -6.58 14.21 -2.60
C GLU A 88 -7.54 14.95 -1.67
N GLU A 89 -6.98 16.00 -1.06
CA GLU A 89 -7.54 16.87 -0.05
C GLU A 89 -8.78 17.61 -0.58
N SER A 90 -9.94 16.96 -0.58
CA SER A 90 -11.23 17.60 -0.83
C SER A 90 -12.26 17.20 0.22
N GLY A 91 -12.21 17.93 1.34
CA GLY A 91 -13.34 18.21 2.23
C GLY A 91 -14.24 17.04 2.65
N TRP A 92 -13.92 16.45 3.80
CA TRP A 92 -14.79 15.61 4.63
C TRP A 92 -15.26 14.27 4.01
N GLU A 93 -14.48 13.21 4.24
CA GLU A 93 -14.81 12.08 5.11
C GLU A 93 -13.65 11.06 5.07
N GLY A 94 -13.12 10.70 6.24
CA GLY A 94 -12.05 9.71 6.33
C GLY A 94 -12.58 8.33 5.96
N TYR A 95 -12.20 7.84 4.78
CA TYR A 95 -12.56 6.51 4.30
C TYR A 95 -11.38 5.55 4.43
N LEU A 96 -11.63 4.45 5.14
CA LEU A 96 -10.79 3.26 5.20
C LEU A 96 -10.46 2.80 3.77
N ILE A 97 -9.18 2.51 3.50
CA ILE A 97 -8.75 1.94 2.22
C ILE A 97 -9.17 0.47 2.17
N PHE A 98 -10.39 0.17 1.72
CA PHE A 98 -10.67 -1.17 1.24
C PHE A 98 -9.70 -1.46 0.09
N ASN A 99 -8.79 -2.42 0.28
CA ASN A 99 -7.86 -2.85 -0.75
C ASN A 99 -8.67 -3.59 -1.84
N THR A 100 -9.35 -2.78 -2.65
CA THR A 100 -10.22 -3.21 -3.73
C THR A 100 -9.30 -3.47 -4.89
N ILE A 101 -9.25 -4.72 -5.36
CA ILE A 101 -8.73 -5.03 -6.68
C ILE A 101 -9.61 -4.25 -7.66
N HIS A 102 -9.13 -3.10 -8.11
CA HIS A 102 -9.83 -2.26 -9.07
C HIS A 102 -9.70 -2.92 -10.44
N ALA A 103 -10.56 -3.91 -10.72
CA ALA A 103 -10.77 -4.37 -12.08
C ALA A 103 -11.55 -3.34 -12.93
N THR A 104 -12.06 -2.26 -12.31
CA THR A 104 -13.07 -1.36 -12.90
C THR A 104 -12.80 0.14 -12.81
N LYS A 105 -11.77 0.60 -12.06
CA LYS A 105 -11.17 1.93 -12.29
C LYS A 105 -9.83 1.70 -12.97
N LEU A 106 -9.73 2.04 -14.26
CA LEU A 106 -8.42 2.15 -14.92
C LEU A 106 -7.67 3.30 -14.24
N ALA A 107 -6.81 2.98 -13.26
CA ALA A 107 -5.65 3.82 -13.03
C ALA A 107 -4.80 3.72 -14.30
N VAL A 108 -4.45 4.85 -14.90
CA VAL A 108 -3.48 4.85 -16.00
C VAL A 108 -2.13 4.59 -15.34
N VAL A 109 -1.65 3.36 -15.47
CA VAL A 109 -0.34 2.96 -14.97
C VAL A 109 0.63 2.85 -16.14
N VAL A 110 1.86 3.30 -15.91
CA VAL A 110 2.99 3.14 -16.83
C VAL A 110 4.10 2.37 -16.15
N ASP A 111 4.99 1.76 -16.92
CA ASP A 111 6.18 1.11 -16.38
C ASP A 111 7.00 2.11 -15.54
N ALA A 112 7.47 1.66 -14.37
CA ALA A 112 8.24 2.45 -13.41
C ALA A 112 9.70 2.70 -13.82
#